data_AF-A0A0G1UZL3-F1
#
_entry.id   AF-A0A0G1UZL3-F1
#
_cell.length_a   1.000
_cell.length_b   1.000
_cell.length_c   1.000
_cell.angle_alpha   90.00
_cell.angle_beta   90.00
_cell.angle_gamma   90.00
#
_symmetry.space_group_name_H-M   'P 1'
#
loop_
_entity.id
_entity.type
_entity.pdbx_description
1 polymer ?
#
loop_
_entity_poly.entity_id
_entity_poly.type
_entity_poly.pdbx_seq_one_letter_code
_entity_poly.pdbx_strand_id
1 'polypeptide(L)'
;MRPLNAIVDISNYLMHELGQPIHTFDYDKITNRRMTLRASRKGEKITTLDGKTHTLHGGDIVIEDGSGKLIDLCGIMGGLNSAVDTKTKNVLLFVQTYDPVRIRKTSMSLAHRTQAAVLFEKKLSPDSVLPTTQSAIQLFILLTHGQPSDKVLDIYTPGKTKDALTTSFSLPEFINSRLGINLSAPQISQFLAGLGFLVLSDRKVEIPWYRTGDISIPEDLVEEVARIYGYHNLPSQIMSGPLPTNRNDKVFYWEHRLKTLLVHLGFTEVYTWSLVEIDTGLKLKNPLTSEWSYLRTTLTPSHLKIHTENAGKADQFDFFEITSVYLPRRNDLPLEEPRLIISTNSGNYSKFKGIIETVLSEM
;
A
#
# COMPACT_ATOMS: atom_id res chain seq x y z
N MET A 1 1.26 14.95 -19.70
CA MET A 1 1.33 13.85 -20.70
C MET A 1 1.87 14.41 -21.99
N ARG A 2 2.73 13.66 -22.70
CA ARG A 2 3.28 14.10 -23.99
C ARG A 2 2.44 13.47 -25.11
N PRO A 3 1.99 14.23 -26.12
CA PRO A 3 1.27 13.66 -27.26
C PRO A 3 2.19 12.70 -28.03
N LEU A 4 1.63 11.58 -28.49
CA LEU A 4 2.36 10.55 -29.22
C LEU A 4 1.75 10.32 -30.60
N ASN A 5 0.49 9.91 -30.65
CA ASN A 5 -0.31 9.78 -31.85
C ASN A 5 -1.79 9.72 -31.45
N ALA A 6 -2.70 10.03 -32.38
CA ALA A 6 -4.12 10.12 -32.09
C ALA A 6 -4.69 8.88 -31.37
N ILE A 7 -4.30 7.66 -31.77
CA ILE A 7 -4.81 6.41 -31.21
C ILE A 7 -4.40 6.24 -29.75
N VAL A 8 -3.11 6.43 -29.46
CA VAL A 8 -2.57 6.33 -28.10
C VAL A 8 -3.07 7.49 -27.24
N ASP A 9 -3.16 8.69 -27.81
CA ASP A 9 -3.60 9.89 -27.11
C ASP A 9 -5.08 9.82 -26.72
N ILE A 10 -5.95 9.20 -27.54
CA ILE A 10 -7.35 8.91 -27.16
C ILE A 10 -7.42 8.00 -25.93
N SER A 11 -6.66 6.89 -25.95
CA SER A 11 -6.65 5.90 -24.86
C SER A 11 -6.20 6.54 -23.55
N ASN A 12 -5.16 7.35 -23.65
CA ASN A 12 -4.57 8.13 -22.58
C ASN A 12 -5.50 9.24 -22.05
N TYR A 13 -6.16 9.98 -22.95
CA TYR A 13 -7.11 11.03 -22.61
C TYR A 13 -8.28 10.47 -21.81
N LEU A 14 -8.90 9.38 -22.27
CA LEU A 14 -10.04 8.75 -21.60
C LEU A 14 -9.64 8.12 -20.26
N MET A 15 -8.42 7.58 -20.15
CA MET A 15 -7.90 7.13 -18.86
C MET A 15 -7.85 8.28 -17.83
N HIS A 16 -7.54 9.51 -18.28
CA HIS A 16 -7.53 10.68 -17.40
C HIS A 16 -8.90 11.30 -17.17
N GLU A 17 -9.74 11.38 -18.19
CA GLU A 17 -11.08 11.97 -18.11
C GLU A 17 -12.06 11.08 -17.34
N LEU A 18 -12.04 9.77 -17.61
CA LEU A 18 -12.99 8.80 -17.07
C LEU A 18 -12.39 7.85 -16.03
N GLY A 19 -11.07 7.90 -15.80
CA GLY A 19 -10.40 7.01 -14.84
C GLY A 19 -10.29 5.55 -15.31
N GLN A 20 -10.64 5.26 -16.56
CA GLN A 20 -10.67 3.91 -17.13
C GLN A 20 -9.53 3.74 -18.13
N PRO A 21 -8.47 2.96 -17.82
CA PRO A 21 -7.44 2.65 -18.78
C PRO A 21 -8.00 1.86 -19.96
N ILE A 22 -7.51 2.19 -21.15
CA ILE A 22 -7.89 1.59 -22.43
C ILE A 22 -6.61 1.12 -23.12
N HIS A 23 -6.70 0.01 -23.83
CA HIS A 23 -5.63 -0.42 -24.71
C HIS A 23 -6.13 -0.55 -26.15
N THR A 24 -5.24 -0.28 -27.10
CA THR A 24 -5.52 -0.44 -28.52
C THR A 24 -4.45 -1.32 -29.13
N PHE A 25 -4.87 -2.45 -29.72
CA PHE A 25 -3.99 -3.35 -30.45
C PHE A 25 -4.03 -3.06 -31.94
N ASP A 26 -2.92 -3.29 -32.63
CA ASP A 26 -2.95 -3.45 -34.09
C ASP A 26 -3.59 -4.80 -34.41
N TYR A 27 -4.81 -4.77 -34.98
CA TYR A 27 -5.59 -5.97 -35.23
C TYR A 27 -4.92 -6.90 -36.24
N ASP A 28 -4.20 -6.34 -37.21
CA ASP A 28 -3.56 -7.09 -38.27
C ASP A 28 -2.28 -7.81 -37.79
N LYS A 29 -1.74 -7.41 -36.63
CA LYS A 29 -0.57 -8.06 -35.99
C LYS A 29 -0.93 -9.22 -35.07
N ILE A 30 -2.22 -9.43 -34.77
CA ILE A 30 -2.65 -10.53 -33.90
C ILE A 30 -2.71 -11.81 -34.72
N THR A 31 -1.80 -12.75 -34.44
CA THR A 31 -1.73 -14.03 -35.14
C THR A 31 -3.08 -14.75 -35.05
N ASN A 32 -3.57 -15.25 -36.19
CA ASN A 32 -4.87 -15.93 -36.31
C ASN A 32 -6.07 -15.13 -35.77
N ARG A 33 -5.93 -13.82 -35.50
CA ARG A 33 -6.95 -12.97 -34.88
C ARG A 33 -7.52 -13.57 -33.59
N ARG A 34 -6.69 -14.34 -32.87
CA ARG A 34 -7.06 -15.02 -31.64
C ARG A 34 -6.42 -14.32 -30.46
N MET A 35 -7.18 -14.09 -29.40
CA MET A 35 -6.69 -13.54 -28.14
C MET A 35 -7.14 -14.46 -27.02
N THR A 36 -6.18 -15.12 -26.38
CA THR A 36 -6.45 -16.04 -25.27
C THR A 36 -6.01 -15.38 -23.97
N LEU A 37 -6.99 -14.92 -23.18
CA LEU A 37 -6.76 -14.40 -21.83
C LEU A 37 -6.48 -15.58 -20.89
N ARG A 38 -5.31 -15.59 -20.25
CA ARG A 38 -4.91 -16.65 -19.32
C ARG A 38 -3.95 -16.16 -18.25
N ALA A 39 -3.74 -17.00 -17.25
CA ALA A 39 -2.61 -16.83 -16.34
C ALA A 39 -1.29 -17.16 -17.05
N SER A 40 -0.24 -16.39 -16.75
CA SER A 40 1.13 -16.67 -17.18
C SER A 40 1.65 -17.93 -16.52
N ARG A 41 2.57 -18.62 -17.20
CA ARG A 41 3.37 -19.70 -16.62
C ARG A 41 4.67 -19.11 -16.07
N LYS A 42 5.20 -19.73 -15.02
CA LYS A 42 6.49 -19.32 -14.44
C LYS A 42 7.58 -19.40 -15.50
N GLY A 43 8.34 -18.32 -15.67
CA GLY A 43 9.44 -18.21 -16.61
C GLY A 43 9.03 -17.77 -18.03
N GLU A 44 7.75 -17.56 -18.31
CA GLU A 44 7.33 -16.93 -19.58
C GLU A 44 7.94 -15.53 -19.71
N LYS A 45 8.20 -15.11 -20.95
CA LYS A 45 8.80 -13.81 -21.24
C LYS A 45 7.90 -12.97 -22.12
N ILE A 46 7.86 -11.68 -21.84
CA ILE A 46 7.17 -10.69 -22.68
C ILE A 46 8.06 -9.46 -22.85
N THR A 47 8.12 -8.94 -24.08
CA THR A 47 8.75 -7.66 -24.39
C THR A 47 7.68 -6.60 -24.49
N THR A 48 7.72 -5.62 -23.58
CA THR A 48 6.73 -4.55 -23.46
C THR A 48 7.05 -3.37 -24.39
N LEU A 49 6.10 -2.43 -24.54
CA LEU A 49 6.22 -1.25 -25.41
C LEU A 49 7.47 -0.39 -25.14
N ASP A 50 8.02 -0.41 -23.92
CA ASP A 50 9.26 0.29 -23.56
C ASP A 50 10.53 -0.45 -24.02
N GLY A 51 10.38 -1.56 -24.75
CA GLY A 51 11.47 -2.39 -25.25
C GLY A 51 12.10 -3.32 -24.21
N LYS A 52 11.63 -3.29 -22.96
CA LYS A 52 12.16 -4.17 -21.90
C LYS A 52 11.54 -5.55 -21.99
N THR A 53 12.35 -6.56 -21.69
CA THR A 53 11.88 -7.95 -21.62
C THR A 53 11.75 -8.37 -20.16
N HIS A 54 10.54 -8.74 -19.78
CA HIS A 54 10.19 -9.17 -18.43
C HIS A 54 10.08 -10.69 -18.38
N THR A 55 10.63 -11.30 -17.33
CA THR A 55 10.42 -12.73 -17.03
C THR A 55 9.36 -12.85 -15.95
N LEU A 56 8.28 -13.53 -16.28
CA LEU A 56 7.07 -13.62 -15.47
C LEU A 56 7.19 -14.71 -14.40
N HIS A 57 6.61 -14.45 -13.23
CA HIS A 57 6.68 -15.31 -12.05
C HIS A 57 5.66 -16.44 -12.09
N GLY A 58 4.61 -16.28 -12.92
CA GLY A 58 3.49 -17.19 -13.02
C GLY A 58 2.27 -16.66 -12.26
N GLY A 59 1.08 -16.79 -12.85
CA GLY A 59 -0.17 -16.27 -12.30
C GLY A 59 -0.50 -14.83 -12.69
N ASP A 60 0.38 -14.16 -13.43
CA ASP A 60 0.16 -12.83 -13.99
C ASP A 60 -0.93 -12.90 -15.08
N ILE A 61 -1.70 -11.83 -15.29
CA ILE A 61 -2.74 -11.82 -16.33
C ILE A 61 -2.10 -11.45 -17.66
N VAL A 62 -2.23 -12.31 -18.67
CA VAL A 62 -1.64 -12.11 -20.00
C VAL A 62 -2.60 -12.48 -21.11
N ILE A 63 -2.38 -11.92 -22.30
CA ILE A 63 -3.03 -12.34 -23.54
C ILE A 63 -2.01 -12.97 -24.47
N GLU A 64 -2.35 -14.13 -25.00
CA GLU A 64 -1.59 -14.87 -26.02
C GLU A 64 -2.34 -14.87 -27.37
N ASP A 65 -1.61 -14.76 -28.48
CA ASP A 65 -2.17 -14.74 -29.84
C ASP A 65 -2.52 -16.13 -30.43
N GLY A 66 -2.50 -17.18 -29.60
CA GLY A 66 -2.77 -18.56 -30.01
C GLY A 66 -1.61 -19.26 -30.73
N SER A 67 -0.49 -18.57 -31.00
CA SER A 67 0.76 -19.19 -31.47
C SER A 67 1.72 -19.56 -30.34
N GLY A 68 1.36 -19.28 -29.08
CA GLY A 68 2.26 -19.32 -27.93
C GLY A 68 2.89 -17.96 -27.59
N LYS A 69 2.71 -16.92 -28.42
CA LYS A 69 3.32 -15.60 -28.22
C LYS A 69 2.44 -14.70 -27.36
N LEU A 70 3.01 -14.14 -26.30
CA LEU A 70 2.35 -13.14 -25.48
C LEU A 70 2.30 -11.79 -26.22
N ILE A 71 1.14 -11.14 -26.21
CA ILE A 71 0.89 -9.84 -26.85
C ILE A 71 0.51 -8.75 -25.84
N ASP A 72 0.16 -9.11 -24.62
CA ASP A 72 -0.19 -8.13 -23.58
C ASP A 72 0.21 -8.60 -22.19
N LEU A 73 0.81 -7.70 -21.41
CA LEU A 73 0.90 -7.82 -19.95
C LEU A 73 -0.26 -7.02 -19.37
N CYS A 74 -1.39 -7.70 -19.26
CA CYS A 74 -2.69 -7.10 -19.05
C CYS A 74 -2.73 -6.16 -17.86
N GLY A 75 -3.24 -4.95 -18.10
CA GLY A 75 -3.43 -3.93 -17.07
C GLY A 75 -2.14 -3.25 -16.63
N ILE A 76 -1.00 -3.60 -17.23
CA ILE A 76 0.30 -3.00 -16.92
C ILE A 76 0.87 -2.33 -18.17
N MET A 77 1.19 -3.10 -19.21
CA MET A 77 1.74 -2.57 -20.45
C MET A 77 1.55 -3.55 -21.62
N GLY A 78 1.19 -3.01 -22.79
CA GLY A 78 1.08 -3.77 -24.03
C GLY A 78 2.40 -4.43 -24.45
N GLY A 79 2.29 -5.52 -25.20
CA GLY A 79 3.42 -6.13 -25.88
C GLY A 79 3.87 -5.31 -27.09
N LEU A 80 5.18 -5.26 -27.33
CA LEU A 80 5.76 -4.54 -28.47
C LEU A 80 5.29 -5.10 -29.83
N ASN A 81 5.02 -6.40 -29.88
CA ASN A 81 4.63 -7.14 -31.07
C ASN A 81 3.21 -6.87 -31.58
N SER A 82 2.32 -6.35 -30.73
CA SER A 82 0.93 -6.03 -31.08
C SER A 82 0.65 -4.52 -31.02
N ALA A 83 1.71 -3.72 -30.86
CA ALA A 83 1.64 -2.27 -30.78
C ALA A 83 1.15 -1.65 -32.08
N VAL A 84 0.37 -0.58 -31.98
CA VAL A 84 0.04 0.28 -33.13
C VAL A 84 1.29 1.03 -33.61
N ASP A 85 1.46 1.17 -34.92
CA ASP A 85 2.52 1.94 -35.55
C ASP A 85 2.01 2.71 -36.77
N THR A 86 2.93 3.33 -37.52
CA THR A 86 2.61 4.16 -38.69
C THR A 86 1.99 3.40 -39.86
N LYS A 87 2.02 2.06 -39.85
CA LYS A 87 1.44 1.18 -40.87
C LYS A 87 0.09 0.59 -40.44
N THR A 88 -0.30 0.75 -39.17
CA THR A 88 -1.56 0.22 -38.64
C THR A 88 -2.76 0.83 -39.38
N LYS A 89 -3.67 -0.03 -39.82
CA LYS A 89 -4.93 0.36 -40.48
C LYS A 89 -6.15 -0.08 -39.69
N ASN A 90 -6.11 -1.30 -39.16
CA ASN A 90 -7.17 -1.87 -38.36
C ASN A 90 -6.74 -1.94 -36.90
N VAL A 91 -7.58 -1.43 -36.00
CA VAL A 91 -7.32 -1.48 -34.57
C VAL A 91 -8.39 -2.26 -33.83
N LEU A 92 -7.97 -2.96 -32.78
CA LEU A 92 -8.87 -3.52 -31.79
C LEU A 92 -8.84 -2.65 -30.54
N LEU A 93 -9.96 -1.98 -30.29
CA LEU A 93 -10.20 -1.28 -29.04
C LEU A 93 -10.50 -2.30 -27.94
N PHE A 94 -9.73 -2.25 -26.87
CA PHE A 94 -9.87 -3.15 -25.73
C PHE A 94 -10.07 -2.32 -24.46
N VAL A 95 -11.27 -2.44 -23.89
CA VAL A 95 -11.68 -1.78 -22.64
C VAL A 95 -12.12 -2.87 -21.67
N GLN A 96 -11.56 -2.88 -20.47
CA GLN A 96 -11.65 -4.02 -19.58
C GLN A 96 -11.46 -3.62 -18.12
N THR A 97 -11.81 -4.53 -17.22
CA THR A 97 -11.43 -4.49 -15.81
C THR A 97 -10.71 -5.78 -15.44
N TYR A 98 -9.82 -5.72 -14.45
CA TYR A 98 -8.99 -6.84 -14.04
C TYR A 98 -9.09 -7.10 -12.54
N ASP A 99 -8.63 -8.27 -12.11
CA ASP A 99 -8.44 -8.57 -10.69
C ASP A 99 -7.34 -7.65 -10.10
N PRO A 100 -7.69 -6.74 -9.16
CA PRO A 100 -6.77 -5.73 -8.64
C PRO A 100 -5.57 -6.36 -7.89
N VAL A 101 -5.77 -7.51 -7.25
CA VAL A 101 -4.74 -8.20 -6.47
C VAL A 101 -3.70 -8.81 -7.41
N ARG A 102 -4.13 -9.41 -8.52
CA ARG A 102 -3.22 -9.96 -9.54
C ARG A 102 -2.42 -8.87 -10.23
N ILE A 103 -3.04 -7.74 -10.57
CA ILE A 103 -2.33 -6.58 -11.13
C ILE A 103 -1.28 -6.09 -10.14
N ARG A 104 -1.65 -5.87 -8.87
CA ARG A 104 -0.72 -5.38 -7.83
C ARG A 104 0.47 -6.30 -7.64
N LYS A 105 0.24 -7.62 -7.55
CA LYS A 105 1.33 -8.61 -7.42
C LYS A 105 2.29 -8.55 -8.60
N THR A 106 1.76 -8.48 -9.81
CA THR A 106 2.56 -8.44 -11.04
C THR A 106 3.37 -7.15 -11.12
N SER A 107 2.71 -5.99 -10.93
CA SER A 107 3.29 -4.64 -10.93
C SER A 107 4.44 -4.50 -9.91
N MET A 108 4.22 -4.95 -8.67
CA MET A 108 5.26 -4.92 -7.62
C MET A 108 6.41 -5.88 -7.90
N SER A 109 6.13 -7.10 -8.36
CA SER A 109 7.15 -8.12 -8.59
C SER A 109 8.06 -7.78 -9.77
N LEU A 110 7.52 -7.15 -10.82
CA LEU A 110 8.31 -6.64 -11.96
C LEU A 110 8.92 -5.26 -11.70
N ALA A 111 8.61 -4.61 -10.57
CA ALA A 111 8.89 -3.20 -10.30
C ALA A 111 8.47 -2.28 -11.46
N HIS A 112 7.34 -2.59 -12.12
CA HIS A 112 6.87 -1.91 -13.31
C HIS A 112 5.50 -1.27 -13.04
N ARG A 113 5.53 0.00 -12.62
CA ARG A 113 4.34 0.72 -12.14
C ARG A 113 3.88 1.75 -13.17
N THR A 114 2.89 1.38 -13.99
CA THR A 114 2.27 2.29 -14.96
C THR A 114 1.04 2.99 -14.36
N GLN A 115 0.57 4.06 -15.00
CA GLN A 115 -0.69 4.72 -14.61
C GLN A 115 -1.88 3.76 -14.71
N ALA A 116 -1.92 2.93 -15.76
CA ALA A 116 -2.93 1.89 -15.91
C ALA A 116 -2.91 0.90 -14.74
N ALA A 117 -1.73 0.41 -14.35
CA ALA A 117 -1.60 -0.50 -13.22
C ALA A 117 -2.12 0.15 -11.92
N VAL A 118 -1.74 1.39 -11.64
CA VAL A 118 -2.21 2.12 -10.45
C VAL A 118 -3.73 2.26 -10.39
N LEU A 119 -4.39 2.46 -11.53
CA LEU A 119 -5.86 2.53 -11.60
C LEU A 119 -6.50 1.14 -11.44
N PHE A 120 -6.01 0.13 -12.16
CA PHE A 120 -6.54 -1.24 -12.06
C PHE A 120 -6.36 -1.86 -10.67
N GLU A 121 -5.25 -1.57 -9.97
CA GLU A 121 -5.00 -2.00 -8.59
C GLU A 121 -6.06 -1.48 -7.60
N LYS A 122 -6.79 -0.42 -7.95
CA LYS A 122 -7.85 0.19 -7.13
C LYS A 122 -9.26 -0.37 -7.40
N LYS A 123 -9.38 -1.47 -8.14
CA LYS A 123 -10.66 -2.15 -8.42
C LYS A 123 -11.65 -1.24 -9.16
N LEU A 124 -11.34 -0.98 -10.43
CA LEU A 124 -12.26 -0.25 -11.32
C LEU A 124 -13.57 -1.02 -11.48
N SER A 125 -14.67 -0.27 -11.49
CA SER A 125 -16.00 -0.85 -11.67
C SER A 125 -16.20 -1.33 -13.11
N PRO A 126 -16.77 -2.54 -13.33
CA PRO A 126 -17.15 -2.97 -14.68
C PRO A 126 -18.11 -2.00 -15.39
N ASP A 127 -18.89 -1.23 -14.64
CA ASP A 127 -19.89 -0.30 -15.20
C ASP A 127 -19.26 0.90 -15.94
N SER A 128 -17.96 1.20 -15.74
CA SER A 128 -17.26 2.22 -16.56
C SER A 128 -16.91 1.75 -17.97
N VAL A 129 -16.90 0.44 -18.23
CA VAL A 129 -16.40 -0.12 -19.49
C VAL A 129 -17.23 0.36 -20.69
N LEU A 130 -18.56 0.24 -20.60
CA LEU A 130 -19.44 0.56 -21.73
C LEU A 130 -19.45 2.07 -22.07
N PRO A 131 -19.65 3.00 -21.11
CA PRO A 131 -19.56 4.43 -21.38
C PRO A 131 -18.19 4.83 -21.95
N THR A 132 -17.11 4.27 -21.41
CA THR A 132 -15.76 4.55 -21.89
C THR A 132 -15.55 4.06 -23.32
N THR A 133 -16.09 2.88 -23.65
CA THR A 133 -16.03 2.32 -25.01
C THR A 133 -16.77 3.21 -26.01
N GLN A 134 -17.95 3.72 -25.64
CA GLN A 134 -18.72 4.64 -26.49
C GLN A 134 -17.96 5.94 -26.72
N SER A 135 -17.41 6.56 -25.68
CA SER A 135 -16.59 7.77 -25.80
C SER A 135 -15.34 7.55 -26.66
N ALA A 136 -14.67 6.41 -26.50
CA ALA A 136 -13.54 6.04 -27.34
C ALA A 136 -13.93 5.97 -28.81
N ILE A 137 -14.99 5.23 -29.15
CA ILE A 137 -15.46 5.09 -30.54
C ILE A 137 -15.77 6.46 -31.15
N GLN A 138 -16.44 7.35 -30.41
CA GLN A 138 -16.74 8.71 -30.89
C GLN A 138 -15.46 9.50 -31.18
N LEU A 139 -14.46 9.44 -30.29
CA LEU A 139 -13.18 10.12 -30.51
C LEU A 139 -12.39 9.51 -31.68
N PHE A 140 -12.42 8.20 -31.85
CA PHE A 140 -11.82 7.53 -33.02
C PHE A 140 -12.46 8.02 -34.32
N ILE A 141 -13.79 8.04 -34.41
CA ILE A 141 -14.50 8.54 -35.61
C ILE A 141 -14.12 9.99 -35.88
N LEU A 142 -14.10 10.84 -34.85
CA LEU A 142 -13.82 12.27 -34.98
C LEU A 142 -12.39 12.55 -35.45
N LEU A 143 -11.40 11.85 -34.87
CA LEU A 143 -9.99 12.18 -35.05
C LEU A 143 -9.28 11.35 -36.13
N THR A 144 -9.76 10.14 -36.42
CA THR A 144 -9.12 9.24 -37.40
C THR A 144 -10.00 8.95 -38.60
N HIS A 145 -11.28 9.37 -38.58
CA HIS A 145 -12.29 8.99 -39.58
C HIS A 145 -12.46 7.47 -39.74
N GLY A 146 -12.10 6.71 -38.70
CA GLY A 146 -12.26 5.26 -38.67
C GLY A 146 -13.73 4.86 -38.69
N GLN A 147 -14.01 3.69 -39.26
CA GLN A 147 -15.35 3.09 -39.25
C GLN A 147 -15.41 2.03 -38.14
N PRO A 148 -16.29 2.18 -37.13
CA PRO A 148 -16.43 1.18 -36.08
C PRO A 148 -17.08 -0.09 -36.65
N SER A 149 -16.83 -1.22 -35.98
CA SER A 149 -17.58 -2.45 -36.26
C SER A 149 -19.01 -2.32 -35.74
N ASP A 150 -19.97 -2.93 -36.44
CA ASP A 150 -21.36 -3.05 -35.97
C ASP A 150 -21.50 -3.99 -34.76
N LYS A 151 -20.43 -4.69 -34.37
CA LYS A 151 -20.43 -5.66 -33.28
C LYS A 151 -19.49 -5.22 -32.16
N VAL A 152 -20.03 -5.19 -30.95
CA VAL A 152 -19.25 -5.11 -29.70
C VAL A 152 -19.21 -6.50 -29.09
N LEU A 153 -18.01 -7.01 -28.80
CA LEU A 153 -17.83 -8.25 -28.08
C LEU A 153 -17.74 -7.95 -26.59
N ASP A 154 -18.82 -8.25 -25.85
CA ASP A 154 -18.84 -8.13 -24.40
C ASP A 154 -18.63 -9.51 -23.77
N ILE A 155 -17.47 -9.69 -23.11
CA ILE A 155 -17.14 -10.90 -22.36
C ILE A 155 -17.27 -10.58 -20.87
N TYR A 156 -18.52 -10.42 -20.44
CA TYR A 156 -18.87 -10.17 -19.05
C TYR A 156 -19.53 -11.42 -18.45
N THR A 157 -19.08 -11.83 -17.26
CA THR A 157 -19.83 -12.80 -16.46
C THR A 157 -20.83 -12.03 -15.61
N PRO A 158 -22.15 -12.11 -15.88
CA PRO A 158 -23.13 -11.36 -15.12
C PRO A 158 -23.10 -11.81 -13.66
N GLY A 159 -22.83 -10.88 -12.75
CA GLY A 159 -22.63 -11.25 -11.36
C GLY A 159 -22.40 -10.09 -10.43
N LYS A 160 -23.31 -9.10 -10.44
CA LYS A 160 -23.78 -8.36 -9.26
C LYS A 160 -24.82 -7.34 -9.68
N THR A 161 -26.00 -7.44 -9.09
CA THR A 161 -26.96 -6.33 -8.96
C THR A 161 -26.24 -5.12 -8.36
N LYS A 162 -26.72 -3.90 -8.60
CA LYS A 162 -26.22 -2.70 -7.91
C LYS A 162 -25.99 -3.00 -6.44
N ASP A 163 -24.75 -2.83 -5.97
CA ASP A 163 -24.40 -3.13 -4.59
C ASP A 163 -25.19 -2.18 -3.68
N ALA A 164 -25.94 -2.75 -2.73
CA ALA A 164 -26.67 -1.99 -1.73
C ALA A 164 -26.26 -2.45 -0.35
N LEU A 165 -25.94 -1.50 0.53
CA LEU A 165 -25.70 -1.77 1.93
C LEU A 165 -27.01 -1.77 2.69
N THR A 166 -27.15 -2.75 3.57
CA THR A 166 -28.24 -2.82 4.54
C THR A 166 -27.65 -2.73 5.94
N THR A 167 -28.13 -1.79 6.74
CA THR A 167 -27.70 -1.59 8.13
C THR A 167 -28.67 -2.27 9.09
N SER A 168 -28.16 -2.81 10.20
CA SER A 168 -29.01 -3.45 11.24
C SER A 168 -29.84 -2.43 12.03
N PHE A 169 -29.30 -1.22 12.18
CA PHE A 169 -29.93 -0.08 12.85
C PHE A 169 -30.42 0.94 11.81
N SER A 170 -31.29 1.85 12.23
CA SER A 170 -31.59 3.01 11.38
C SER A 170 -30.31 3.80 11.09
N LEU A 171 -30.18 4.30 9.86
CA LEU A 171 -29.00 4.99 9.37
C LEU A 171 -28.63 6.20 10.25
N PRO A 172 -29.56 7.05 10.72
CA PRO A 172 -29.24 8.14 11.63
C PRO A 172 -28.71 7.67 12.99
N GLU A 173 -29.35 6.68 13.60
CA GLU A 173 -28.91 6.12 14.88
C GLU A 173 -27.52 5.51 14.78
N PHE A 174 -27.28 4.75 13.71
CA PHE A 174 -25.99 4.14 13.43
C PHE A 174 -24.91 5.21 13.30
N ILE A 175 -25.09 6.20 12.42
CA ILE A 175 -24.09 7.25 12.19
C ILE A 175 -23.83 8.08 13.45
N ASN A 176 -24.89 8.57 14.09
CA ASN A 176 -24.78 9.47 15.25
C ASN A 176 -24.09 8.80 16.44
N SER A 177 -24.36 7.52 16.69
CA SER A 177 -23.71 6.79 17.79
C SER A 177 -22.21 6.56 17.60
N ARG A 178 -21.70 6.55 16.36
CA ARG A 178 -20.26 6.43 16.08
C ARG A 178 -19.57 7.78 16.01
N LEU A 179 -20.26 8.80 15.50
CA LEU A 179 -19.70 10.16 15.37
C LEU A 179 -19.83 11.00 16.64
N GLY A 180 -20.71 10.64 17.58
CA GLY A 180 -20.96 11.42 18.79
C GLY A 180 -21.66 12.77 18.51
N ILE A 181 -22.38 12.86 17.40
CA ILE A 181 -23.14 14.05 16.96
C ILE A 181 -24.62 13.69 16.78
N ASN A 182 -25.45 14.68 16.48
CA ASN A 182 -26.89 14.48 16.26
C ASN A 182 -27.32 15.07 14.91
N LEU A 183 -27.06 14.35 13.83
CA LEU A 183 -27.54 14.67 12.50
C LEU A 183 -28.95 14.11 12.27
N SER A 184 -29.81 14.93 11.68
CA SER A 184 -31.15 14.50 11.25
C SER A 184 -31.08 13.62 10.00
N ALA A 185 -32.08 12.74 9.80
CA ALA A 185 -32.16 11.89 8.61
C ALA A 185 -32.09 12.68 7.28
N PRO A 186 -32.76 13.85 7.12
CA PRO A 186 -32.63 14.65 5.91
C PRO A 186 -31.21 15.16 5.65
N GLN A 187 -30.47 15.56 6.69
CA GLN A 187 -29.07 16.02 6.55
C GLN A 187 -28.17 14.89 6.07
N ILE A 188 -28.31 13.69 6.66
CA ILE A 188 -27.55 12.50 6.27
C ILE A 188 -27.85 12.14 4.81
N SER A 189 -29.13 12.10 4.44
CA SER A 189 -29.55 11.82 3.06
C SER A 189 -29.00 12.86 2.08
N GLN A 190 -28.94 14.14 2.46
CA GLN A 190 -28.37 15.20 1.63
C GLN A 190 -26.86 14.99 1.40
N PHE A 191 -26.10 14.66 2.45
CA PHE A 191 -24.67 14.39 2.33
C PHE A 191 -24.39 13.18 1.43
N LEU A 192 -25.12 12.09 1.64
CA LEU A 192 -25.00 10.87 0.84
C LEU A 192 -25.44 11.10 -0.61
N ALA A 193 -26.53 11.82 -0.85
CA ALA A 193 -27.01 12.15 -2.20
C ALA A 193 -26.01 13.03 -2.97
N GLY A 194 -25.34 13.98 -2.30
CA GLY A 194 -24.29 14.81 -2.91
C GLY A 194 -23.09 13.99 -3.39
N LEU A 195 -22.90 12.79 -2.85
CA LEU A 195 -21.87 11.82 -3.22
C LEU A 195 -22.39 10.74 -4.19
N GLY A 196 -23.65 10.83 -4.62
CA GLY A 196 -24.29 9.90 -5.55
C GLY A 196 -24.88 8.63 -4.92
N PHE A 197 -24.88 8.50 -3.59
CA PHE A 197 -25.59 7.42 -2.91
C PHE A 197 -27.08 7.66 -2.93
N LEU A 198 -27.86 6.58 -3.10
CA LEU A 198 -29.31 6.64 -3.07
C LEU A 198 -29.84 5.96 -1.81
N VAL A 199 -30.41 6.74 -0.90
CA VAL A 199 -31.04 6.23 0.33
C VAL A 199 -32.43 5.69 -0.04
N LEU A 200 -32.55 4.37 -0.14
CA LEU A 200 -33.78 3.67 -0.51
C LEU A 200 -34.75 3.53 0.67
N SER A 201 -34.21 3.40 1.88
CA SER A 201 -34.98 3.39 3.13
C SER A 201 -34.10 3.84 4.30
N ASP A 202 -34.68 3.89 5.50
CA ASP A 202 -33.97 4.18 6.76
C ASP A 202 -32.78 3.24 7.06
N ARG A 203 -32.67 2.11 6.36
CA ARG A 203 -31.66 1.07 6.59
C ARG A 203 -30.96 0.62 5.33
N LYS A 204 -31.32 1.15 4.16
CA LYS A 204 -30.83 0.67 2.88
C LYS A 204 -30.31 1.81 2.02
N VAL A 205 -29.04 1.72 1.64
CA VAL A 205 -28.36 2.70 0.79
C VAL A 205 -27.79 1.97 -0.42
N GLU A 206 -28.19 2.39 -1.61
CA GLU A 206 -27.62 1.94 -2.88
C GLU A 206 -26.31 2.70 -3.13
N ILE A 207 -25.25 1.95 -3.43
CA ILE A 207 -23.91 2.48 -3.67
C ILE A 207 -23.81 2.89 -5.14
N PRO A 208 -23.30 4.10 -5.46
CA PRO A 208 -23.03 4.46 -6.84
C PRO A 208 -21.97 3.54 -7.44
N TRP A 209 -22.13 3.15 -8.71
CA TRP A 209 -21.31 2.12 -9.35
C TRP A 209 -19.79 2.36 -9.26
N TYR A 210 -19.36 3.64 -9.23
CA TYR A 210 -17.96 4.05 -9.12
C TYR A 210 -17.37 3.97 -7.70
N ARG A 211 -18.19 3.71 -6.66
CA ARG A 211 -17.77 3.51 -5.25
C ARG A 211 -17.92 2.06 -4.76
N THR A 212 -18.25 1.13 -5.65
CA THR A 212 -18.34 -0.32 -5.34
C THR A 212 -16.97 -0.95 -4.99
N GLY A 213 -15.89 -0.22 -5.23
CA GLY A 213 -14.53 -0.61 -4.90
C GLY A 213 -14.19 -0.42 -3.41
N ASP A 214 -14.73 0.61 -2.78
CA ASP A 214 -14.30 1.14 -1.49
C ASP A 214 -15.42 1.24 -0.44
N ILE A 215 -16.68 1.03 -0.82
CA ILE A 215 -17.82 0.96 0.11
C ILE A 215 -18.28 -0.49 0.23
N SER A 216 -18.12 -1.08 1.42
CA SER A 216 -18.32 -2.50 1.69
C SER A 216 -19.02 -2.79 3.02
N ILE A 217 -18.90 -1.89 4.00
CA ILE A 217 -19.50 -2.02 5.33
C ILE A 217 -20.24 -0.72 5.71
N PRO A 218 -21.21 -0.79 6.63
CA PRO A 218 -21.94 0.40 7.11
C PRO A 218 -21.05 1.52 7.64
N GLU A 219 -19.90 1.19 8.24
CA GLU A 219 -18.91 2.15 8.75
C GLU A 219 -18.32 3.02 7.63
N ASP A 220 -18.28 2.55 6.39
CA ASP A 220 -17.82 3.35 5.25
C ASP A 220 -18.78 4.52 4.98
N LEU A 221 -20.08 4.33 5.23
CA LEU A 221 -21.07 5.43 5.16
C LEU A 221 -20.89 6.43 6.30
N VAL A 222 -20.45 5.96 7.47
CA VAL A 222 -20.13 6.82 8.62
C VAL A 222 -18.95 7.73 8.28
N GLU A 223 -17.92 7.18 7.64
CA GLU A 223 -16.75 7.93 7.18
C GLU A 223 -17.13 8.97 6.12
N GLU A 224 -17.93 8.61 5.12
CA GLU A 224 -18.36 9.54 4.08
C GLU A 224 -19.18 10.70 4.67
N VAL A 225 -20.07 10.43 5.63
CA VAL A 225 -20.83 11.47 6.34
C VAL A 225 -19.91 12.34 7.20
N ALA A 226 -18.97 11.76 7.94
CA ALA A 226 -18.01 12.51 8.74
C ALA A 226 -17.12 13.41 7.87
N ARG A 227 -16.70 12.92 6.70
CA ARG A 227 -15.85 13.63 5.75
C ARG A 227 -16.56 14.85 5.16
N ILE A 228 -17.84 14.72 4.81
CA ILE A 228 -18.65 15.83 4.29
C ILE A 228 -19.10 16.79 5.40
N TYR A 229 -19.41 16.28 6.59
CA TYR A 229 -19.68 17.11 7.76
C TYR A 229 -18.44 17.93 8.18
N GLY A 230 -17.25 17.38 7.96
CA GLY A 230 -15.97 17.98 8.28
C GLY A 230 -15.49 17.53 9.66
N TYR A 231 -14.34 16.86 9.70
CA TYR A 231 -13.77 16.30 10.94
C TYR A 231 -13.51 17.36 12.02
N HIS A 232 -13.23 18.61 11.63
CA HIS A 232 -13.02 19.74 12.53
C HIS A 232 -14.28 20.19 13.28
N ASN A 233 -15.47 19.81 12.79
CA ASN A 233 -16.74 20.10 13.44
C ASN A 233 -17.14 19.02 14.47
N LEU A 234 -16.42 17.89 14.50
CA LEU A 234 -16.70 16.83 15.47
C LEU A 234 -16.30 17.29 16.89
N PRO A 235 -17.12 16.99 17.91
CA PRO A 235 -16.84 17.41 19.27
C PRO A 235 -15.62 16.67 19.83
N SER A 236 -14.72 17.39 20.48
CA SER A 236 -13.64 16.78 21.26
C SER A 236 -14.19 16.33 22.61
N GLN A 237 -14.42 15.01 22.76
CA GLN A 237 -14.90 14.42 24.00
C GLN A 237 -13.91 13.38 24.52
N ILE A 238 -13.63 13.44 25.82
CA ILE A 238 -12.87 12.41 26.50
C ILE A 238 -13.76 11.16 26.63
N MET A 239 -13.19 9.98 26.38
CA MET A 239 -13.90 8.72 26.58
C MET A 239 -14.45 8.63 28.01
N SER A 240 -15.74 8.35 28.13
CA SER A 240 -16.36 8.03 29.41
C SER A 240 -16.02 6.59 29.80
N GLY A 241 -15.74 6.37 31.07
CA GLY A 241 -15.41 5.04 31.57
C GLY A 241 -14.69 5.10 32.91
N PRO A 242 -14.64 3.98 33.64
CA PRO A 242 -13.85 3.90 34.86
C PRO A 242 -12.36 4.08 34.53
N LEU A 243 -11.65 4.80 35.39
CA LEU A 243 -10.19 4.87 35.28
C LEU A 243 -9.60 3.47 35.50
N PRO A 244 -8.68 3.00 34.63
CA PRO A 244 -8.01 1.73 34.85
C PRO A 244 -7.17 1.82 36.13
N THR A 245 -7.39 0.89 37.05
CA THR A 245 -6.74 0.87 38.38
C THR A 245 -5.38 0.18 38.38
N ASN A 246 -5.03 -0.58 37.34
CA ASN A 246 -3.79 -1.34 37.26
C ASN A 246 -2.82 -0.75 36.24
N ARG A 247 -1.77 -0.09 36.74
CA ARG A 247 -0.58 0.34 35.99
C ARG A 247 0.70 -0.39 36.43
N ASN A 248 0.58 -1.62 36.94
CA ASN A 248 1.75 -2.39 37.39
C ASN A 248 2.48 -3.07 36.24
N ASP A 249 2.97 -2.27 35.28
CA ASP A 249 3.99 -2.75 34.37
C ASP A 249 5.34 -2.66 35.06
N LYS A 250 5.79 -3.82 35.58
CA LYS A 250 7.07 -3.93 36.30
C LYS A 250 8.25 -3.52 35.42
N VAL A 251 8.16 -3.70 34.10
CA VAL A 251 9.27 -3.37 33.19
C VAL A 251 9.44 -1.86 33.12
N PHE A 252 8.36 -1.09 32.87
CA PHE A 252 8.44 0.37 32.83
C PHE A 252 8.85 0.97 34.18
N TYR A 253 8.40 0.37 35.30
CA TYR A 253 8.84 0.80 36.63
C TYR A 253 10.35 0.69 36.78
N TRP A 254 10.92 -0.49 36.49
CA TRP A 254 12.36 -0.73 36.63
C TRP A 254 13.19 0.06 35.62
N GLU A 255 12.74 0.17 34.38
CA GLU A 255 13.37 1.01 33.37
C GLU A 255 13.46 2.46 33.85
N HIS A 256 12.35 3.06 34.28
CA HIS A 256 12.34 4.43 34.77
C HIS A 256 13.25 4.63 36.00
N ARG A 257 13.23 3.67 36.94
CA ARG A 257 14.09 3.70 38.14
C ARG A 257 15.57 3.65 37.77
N LEU A 258 15.97 2.75 36.87
CA LEU A 258 17.35 2.61 36.41
C LEU A 258 17.82 3.85 35.62
N LYS A 259 16.99 4.38 34.71
CA LYS A 259 17.29 5.63 33.98
C LYS A 259 17.53 6.77 34.95
N THR A 260 16.63 6.93 35.93
CA THR A 260 16.73 7.99 36.94
C THR A 260 18.03 7.84 37.75
N LEU A 261 18.35 6.64 38.23
CA LEU A 261 19.57 6.37 38.98
C LEU A 261 20.83 6.73 38.17
N LEU A 262 20.93 6.26 36.93
CA LEU A 262 22.11 6.46 36.09
C LEU A 262 22.32 7.94 35.73
N VAL A 263 21.23 8.69 35.52
CA VAL A 263 21.29 10.15 35.33
C VAL A 263 21.85 10.85 36.58
N HIS A 264 21.41 10.45 37.79
CA HIS A 264 21.96 11.02 39.04
C HIS A 264 23.42 10.65 39.27
N LEU A 265 23.87 9.52 38.72
CA LEU A 265 25.28 9.10 38.72
C LEU A 265 26.13 9.81 37.64
N GLY A 266 25.53 10.70 36.85
CA GLY A 266 26.22 11.52 35.85
C GLY A 266 26.32 10.89 34.46
N PHE A 267 25.60 9.80 34.19
CA PHE A 267 25.57 9.18 32.86
C PHE A 267 24.54 9.87 31.94
N THR A 268 24.84 9.85 30.66
CA THR A 268 23.96 10.32 29.58
C THR A 268 23.30 9.14 28.87
N GLU A 269 21.98 9.18 28.72
CA GLU A 269 21.27 8.16 27.94
C GLU A 269 21.52 8.35 26.44
N VAL A 270 21.80 7.25 25.73
CA VAL A 270 21.96 7.23 24.29
C VAL A 270 20.99 6.22 23.66
N TYR A 271 20.64 6.44 22.40
CA TYR A 271 19.79 5.55 21.61
C TYR A 271 20.53 5.16 20.34
N THR A 272 20.87 3.88 20.22
CA THR A 272 21.57 3.32 19.07
C THR A 272 20.61 2.55 18.17
N TRP A 273 20.97 2.47 16.88
CA TRP A 273 20.22 1.68 15.92
C TRP A 273 20.22 0.18 16.31
N SER A 274 19.04 -0.45 16.21
CA SER A 274 18.91 -1.91 16.33
C SER A 274 19.62 -2.67 15.20
N LEU A 275 19.85 -2.00 14.06
CA LEU A 275 20.53 -2.56 12.90
C LEU A 275 22.00 -2.15 12.89
N VAL A 276 22.88 -3.12 12.73
CA VAL A 276 24.34 -2.98 12.73
C VAL A 276 24.95 -3.65 11.50
N GLU A 277 26.18 -3.25 11.18
CA GLU A 277 26.89 -3.68 9.97
C GLU A 277 27.34 -5.14 10.06
N ILE A 278 27.82 -5.53 11.23
CA ILE A 278 28.39 -6.85 11.51
C ILE A 278 27.80 -7.35 12.83
N ASP A 279 27.14 -8.52 12.77
CA ASP A 279 26.73 -9.29 13.94
C ASP A 279 26.70 -10.78 13.55
N THR A 280 26.64 -11.66 14.53
CA THR A 280 26.43 -13.11 14.34
C THR A 280 24.95 -13.51 14.31
N GLY A 281 24.06 -12.56 14.57
CA GLY A 281 22.62 -12.77 14.67
C GLY A 281 21.86 -12.79 13.34
N LEU A 282 20.69 -12.16 13.35
CA LEU A 282 19.76 -12.21 12.24
C LEU A 282 20.12 -11.18 11.16
N LYS A 283 20.38 -11.67 9.94
CA LYS A 283 20.63 -10.84 8.76
C LYS A 283 19.33 -10.46 8.04
N LEU A 284 19.16 -9.20 7.71
CA LEU A 284 18.08 -8.74 6.85
C LEU A 284 18.26 -9.26 5.42
N LYS A 285 17.14 -9.70 4.81
CA LYS A 285 17.14 -10.18 3.42
C LYS A 285 17.38 -9.05 2.42
N ASN A 286 16.77 -7.89 2.67
CA ASN A 286 16.80 -6.71 1.80
C ASN A 286 17.16 -5.45 2.63
N PRO A 287 18.40 -5.33 3.14
CA PRO A 287 18.81 -4.16 3.91
C PRO A 287 18.88 -2.91 3.02
N LEU A 288 18.64 -1.73 3.62
CA LEU A 288 18.76 -0.44 2.91
C LEU A 288 20.23 -0.13 2.54
N THR A 289 21.15 -0.44 3.46
CA THR A 289 22.60 -0.24 3.31
C THR A 289 23.35 -1.42 3.94
N SER A 290 24.62 -1.62 3.56
CA SER A 290 25.46 -2.65 4.21
C SER A 290 25.65 -2.40 5.71
N GLU A 291 25.67 -1.14 6.12
CA GLU A 291 25.78 -0.73 7.53
C GLU A 291 24.59 -1.18 8.38
N TRP A 292 23.42 -1.43 7.78
CA TRP A 292 22.19 -1.82 8.47
C TRP A 292 21.75 -3.23 8.04
N SER A 293 22.68 -4.19 8.15
CA SER A 293 22.48 -5.55 7.64
C SER A 293 21.99 -6.55 8.68
N TYR A 294 22.32 -6.38 9.96
CA TYR A 294 22.03 -7.35 11.01
C TYR A 294 21.28 -6.73 12.17
N LEU A 295 20.36 -7.47 12.78
CA LEU A 295 19.82 -7.12 14.09
C LEU A 295 20.87 -7.44 15.16
N ARG A 296 21.17 -6.46 16.02
CA ARG A 296 22.17 -6.60 17.08
C ARG A 296 21.79 -7.68 18.10
N THR A 297 22.73 -8.54 18.45
CA THR A 297 22.58 -9.53 19.54
C THR A 297 23.13 -9.02 20.87
N THR A 298 23.90 -7.93 20.82
CA THR A 298 24.49 -7.23 21.98
C THR A 298 24.55 -5.72 21.71
N LEU A 299 24.59 -4.91 22.77
CA LEU A 299 24.71 -3.45 22.68
C LEU A 299 26.16 -2.97 22.62
N THR A 300 27.13 -3.87 22.89
CA THR A 300 28.55 -3.51 23.00
C THR A 300 29.12 -2.88 21.73
N PRO A 301 28.91 -3.43 20.50
CA PRO A 301 29.43 -2.82 19.28
C PRO A 301 28.89 -1.41 19.05
N SER A 302 27.60 -1.19 19.34
CA SER A 302 26.95 0.11 19.22
C SER A 302 27.54 1.13 20.20
N HIS A 303 27.77 0.75 21.45
CA HIS A 303 28.41 1.62 22.44
C HIS A 303 29.89 1.89 22.13
N LEU A 304 30.61 0.92 21.58
CA LEU A 304 31.99 1.13 21.13
C LEU A 304 32.06 2.15 19.98
N LYS A 305 31.10 2.10 19.05
CA LYS A 305 30.98 3.09 17.97
C LYS A 305 30.75 4.49 18.53
N ILE A 306 29.81 4.66 19.48
CA ILE A 306 29.59 5.96 20.15
C ILE A 306 30.87 6.45 20.83
N HIS A 307 31.57 5.58 21.55
CA HIS A 307 32.84 5.93 22.21
C HIS A 307 33.88 6.41 21.20
N THR A 308 33.98 5.74 20.05
CA THR A 308 34.89 6.10 18.96
C THR A 308 34.52 7.45 18.34
N GLU A 309 33.23 7.71 18.13
CA GLU A 309 32.73 8.96 17.55
C GLU A 309 32.86 10.17 18.49
N ASN A 310 32.93 9.94 19.80
CA ASN A 310 33.09 10.98 20.83
C ASN A 310 34.53 11.10 21.33
N ALA A 311 35.42 10.16 20.98
CA ALA A 311 36.83 10.24 21.29
C ALA A 311 37.44 11.53 20.71
N GLY A 312 38.17 12.28 21.55
CA GLY A 312 38.80 13.55 21.18
C GLY A 312 37.84 14.75 21.09
N LYS A 313 36.53 14.57 21.30
CA LYS A 313 35.56 15.67 21.43
C LYS A 313 35.30 16.08 22.89
N ALA A 314 35.48 15.14 23.81
CA ALA A 314 35.40 15.37 25.25
C ALA A 314 36.41 14.47 25.97
N ASP A 315 36.97 14.98 27.07
CA ASP A 315 37.95 14.24 27.87
C ASP A 315 37.29 13.09 28.66
N GLN A 316 36.07 13.30 29.14
CA GLN A 316 35.30 12.28 29.87
C GLN A 316 33.86 12.22 29.34
N PHE A 317 33.38 11.01 29.10
CA PHE A 317 32.00 10.73 28.74
C PHE A 317 31.54 9.37 29.29
N ASP A 318 30.34 9.39 29.83
CA ASP A 318 29.70 8.28 30.55
C ASP A 318 28.31 8.09 29.93
N PHE A 319 28.10 6.94 29.27
CA PHE A 319 26.89 6.64 28.53
C PHE A 319 26.16 5.41 29.06
N PHE A 320 24.85 5.39 28.90
CA PHE A 320 24.06 4.18 29.12
C PHE A 320 22.91 4.07 28.10
N GLU A 321 22.44 2.86 27.87
CA GLU A 321 21.29 2.59 27.00
C GLU A 321 20.49 1.41 27.58
N ILE A 322 19.16 1.52 27.57
CA ILE A 322 18.24 0.42 27.88
C ILE A 322 17.42 0.15 26.63
N THR A 323 17.66 -0.97 25.97
CA THR A 323 17.02 -1.27 24.70
C THR A 323 17.07 -2.77 24.38
N SER A 324 16.27 -3.20 23.41
CA SER A 324 16.19 -4.59 22.99
C SER A 324 17.42 -5.08 22.21
N VAL A 325 17.79 -6.33 22.46
CA VAL A 325 18.61 -7.16 21.56
C VAL A 325 17.77 -8.29 20.97
N TYR A 326 18.21 -8.84 19.84
CA TYR A 326 17.45 -9.82 19.07
C TYR A 326 18.22 -11.14 18.95
N LEU A 327 17.88 -12.10 19.81
CA LEU A 327 18.57 -13.39 19.86
C LEU A 327 17.93 -14.40 18.89
N PRO A 328 18.69 -15.00 17.95
CA PRO A 328 18.15 -15.97 17.01
C PRO A 328 17.54 -17.19 17.71
N ARG A 329 16.36 -17.62 17.25
CA ARG A 329 15.73 -18.89 17.65
C ARG A 329 15.48 -19.75 16.42
N ARG A 330 15.62 -21.07 16.56
CA ARG A 330 15.45 -22.01 15.44
C ARG A 330 13.96 -22.12 15.09
N ASN A 331 13.62 -21.85 13.83
CA ASN A 331 12.25 -21.94 13.28
C ASN A 331 11.20 -21.10 14.03
N ASP A 332 11.63 -20.02 14.68
CA ASP A 332 10.74 -19.11 15.41
C ASP A 332 11.27 -17.67 15.26
N LEU A 333 10.45 -16.69 15.65
CA LEU A 333 10.85 -15.30 15.75
C LEU A 333 12.02 -15.13 16.75
N PRO A 334 12.90 -14.12 16.59
CA PRO A 334 13.93 -13.85 17.60
C PRO A 334 13.32 -13.66 18.98
N LEU A 335 14.09 -14.03 20.00
CA LEU A 335 13.79 -13.59 21.35
C LEU A 335 14.24 -12.14 21.50
N GLU A 336 13.30 -11.27 21.82
CA GLU A 336 13.55 -9.86 22.07
C GLU A 336 13.69 -9.63 23.57
N GLU A 337 14.87 -9.21 24.02
CA GLU A 337 15.16 -8.97 25.44
C GLU A 337 15.67 -7.55 25.65
N PRO A 338 15.05 -6.76 26.55
CA PRO A 338 15.62 -5.49 26.97
C PRO A 338 16.92 -5.74 27.73
N ARG A 339 17.98 -5.01 27.37
CA ARG A 339 19.28 -5.04 28.05
C ARG A 339 19.69 -3.63 28.43
N LEU A 340 20.31 -3.53 29.60
CA LEU A 340 21.01 -2.34 30.04
C LEU A 340 22.49 -2.50 29.68
N ILE A 341 23.06 -1.48 29.04
CA ILE A 341 24.50 -1.32 28.89
C ILE A 341 24.90 0.02 29.51
N ILE A 342 26.04 0.01 30.20
CA ILE A 342 26.67 1.18 30.80
C ILE A 342 28.12 1.19 30.31
N SER A 343 28.58 2.30 29.76
CA SER A 343 29.95 2.44 29.24
C SER A 343 30.57 3.79 29.63
N THR A 344 31.85 3.76 30.01
CA THR A 344 32.63 4.91 30.49
C THR A 344 34.03 4.91 29.87
N ASN A 345 34.59 6.09 29.61
CA ASN A 345 35.99 6.23 29.16
C ASN A 345 36.96 6.59 30.31
N SER A 346 36.47 6.65 31.56
CA SER A 346 37.25 7.12 32.73
C SER A 346 38.44 6.22 33.13
N GLY A 347 38.52 4.99 32.63
CA GLY A 347 39.63 4.06 32.87
C GLY A 347 39.78 3.54 34.31
N ASN A 348 38.89 3.90 35.25
CA ASN A 348 38.97 3.49 36.65
C ASN A 348 37.99 2.33 36.96
N TYR A 349 38.51 1.11 36.99
CA TYR A 349 37.73 -0.10 37.26
C TYR A 349 37.00 -0.05 38.62
N SER A 350 37.66 0.39 39.69
CA SER A 350 37.06 0.41 41.03
C SER A 350 35.87 1.36 41.11
N LYS A 351 35.96 2.53 40.46
CA LYS A 351 34.85 3.48 40.35
C LYS A 351 33.69 2.88 39.56
N PHE A 352 33.98 2.26 38.41
CA PHE A 352 32.95 1.63 37.57
C PHE A 352 32.27 0.46 38.30
N LYS A 353 33.04 -0.37 39.02
CA LYS A 353 32.52 -1.45 39.85
C LYS A 353 31.54 -0.92 40.91
N GLY A 354 31.88 0.17 41.61
CA GLY A 354 30.98 0.78 42.60
C GLY A 354 29.66 1.31 42.00
N ILE A 355 29.68 1.76 40.74
CA ILE A 355 28.47 2.16 40.00
C ILE A 355 27.59 0.93 39.73
N ILE A 356 28.18 -0.19 39.28
CA ILE A 356 27.44 -1.44 39.06
C ILE A 356 26.87 -2.01 40.36
N GLU A 357 27.63 -1.96 41.46
CA GLU A 357 27.14 -2.38 42.78
C GLU A 357 25.95 -1.54 43.24
N THR A 358 26.00 -0.21 43.03
CA THR A 358 24.86 0.68 43.31
C THR A 358 23.63 0.29 42.49
N VAL A 359 23.79 0.06 41.18
CA VAL A 359 22.70 -0.36 40.29
C VAL A 359 22.08 -1.68 40.76
N LEU A 360 22.90 -2.68 41.10
CA LEU A 360 22.43 -3.97 41.58
C LEU A 360 21.77 -3.92 42.96
N SER A 361 22.15 -2.95 43.80
CA SER A 361 21.53 -2.77 45.13
C SER A 361 20.14 -2.10 45.07
N GLU A 362 19.86 -1.37 43.99
CA GLU A 362 18.58 -0.69 43.77
C GLU A 362 17.52 -1.63 43.16
N MET A 363 17.96 -2.70 42.50
CA MET A 363 17.16 -3.77 41.91
C MET A 363 16.80 -4.84 42.94
#